data_AF-A0A0F9ARE6-F1
#
_entry.id   AF-A0A0F9ARE6-F1
#
_cell.length_a   1.000
_cell.length_b   1.000
_cell.length_c   1.000
_cell.angle_alpha   90.00
_cell.angle_beta   90.00
_cell.angle_gamma   90.00
#
_symmetry.space_group_name_H-M   'P 1'
#
loop_
_entity.id
_entity.type
_entity.pdbx_description
1 polymer ?
#
loop_
_entity_poly.entity_id
_entity_poly.type
_entity_poly.pdbx_seq_one_letter_code
_entity_poly.pdbx_strand_id
1 'polypeptide(L)'
;SAALPKDHNLKFYASTNVPQPFMVSWQVVNTGEEAKCAGQLRGDFYSGEGNYGLERKESTKYKGTHWIECFIIKDGMCVARSGEFIVKIN
;
A
#
# COMPACT_ATOMS: atom_id res chain seq x y z
N SER A 1 9.52 -13.36 4.40
CA SER A 1 10.39 -12.28 3.89
C SER A 1 11.32 -11.81 5.00
N ALA A 2 12.56 -11.42 4.66
CA ALA A 2 13.45 -10.73 5.58
C ALA A 2 12.93 -9.31 5.83
N ALA A 3 13.23 -8.75 7.01
CA ALA A 3 12.86 -7.37 7.32
C ALA A 3 13.77 -6.38 6.59
N LEU A 4 13.20 -5.25 6.18
CA LEU A 4 13.88 -4.16 5.50
C LEU A 4 14.47 -3.17 6.51
N PRO A 5 15.62 -2.56 6.21
CA PRO A 5 16.14 -1.45 7.00
C PRO A 5 15.26 -0.19 6.85
N LYS A 6 15.38 0.70 7.83
CA LYS A 6 14.76 2.03 7.77
C LYS A 6 15.37 2.92 6.67
N ASP A 7 14.68 4.02 6.38
CA ASP A 7 15.15 5.11 5.51
C ASP A 7 15.36 4.74 4.04
N HIS A 8 14.55 3.82 3.53
CA HIS A 8 14.48 3.46 2.12
C HIS A 8 13.13 3.85 1.52
N ASN A 9 13.15 4.12 0.22
CA ASN A 9 11.93 4.33 -0.56
C ASN A 9 11.51 3.02 -1.23
N LEU A 10 10.22 2.70 -1.14
CA LEU A 10 9.61 1.54 -1.75
C LEU A 10 8.67 1.97 -2.88
N LYS A 11 8.60 1.15 -3.91
CA LYS A 11 7.61 1.26 -4.99
C LYS A 11 6.85 -0.04 -5.10
N PHE A 12 5.54 0.06 -5.02
CA PHE A 12 4.61 -1.04 -5.24
C PHE A 12 3.99 -0.91 -6.62
N TYR A 13 3.85 -2.04 -7.29
CA TYR A 13 3.25 -2.13 -8.62
C TYR A 13 2.15 -3.19 -8.58
N ALA A 14 0.99 -2.83 -9.11
CA ALA A 14 -0.11 -3.75 -9.32
C ALA A 14 -0.31 -3.99 -10.83
N SER A 15 -0.75 -5.19 -11.17
CA SER A 15 -1.23 -5.53 -12.50
C SER A 15 -2.65 -6.10 -12.39
N THR A 16 -3.46 -5.87 -13.42
CA THR A 16 -4.84 -6.35 -13.46
C THR A 16 -5.23 -6.67 -14.90
N ASN A 17 -6.11 -7.66 -15.05
CA ASN A 17 -6.77 -7.99 -16.31
C ASN A 17 -8.18 -7.37 -16.40
N VAL A 18 -8.61 -6.60 -15.39
CA VAL A 18 -9.89 -5.88 -15.41
C VAL A 18 -9.85 -4.84 -16.53
N PRO A 19 -10.78 -4.88 -17.50
CA PRO A 19 -10.78 -3.92 -18.58
C PRO A 19 -11.19 -2.54 -18.09
N GLN A 20 -10.58 -1.51 -18.67
CA GLN A 20 -10.90 -0.11 -18.38
C GLN A 20 -12.35 0.26 -18.80
N PRO A 21 -12.91 1.34 -18.23
CA PRO A 21 -12.37 2.17 -17.15
C PRO A 21 -12.45 1.47 -15.77
N PHE A 22 -11.46 1.74 -14.92
CA PHE A 22 -11.45 1.39 -13.50
C PHE A 22 -10.70 2.47 -12.71
N MET A 23 -10.92 2.51 -11.41
CA MET A 23 -10.13 3.28 -10.45
C MET A 23 -9.28 2.33 -9.61
N VAL A 24 -8.16 2.83 -9.11
CA VAL A 24 -7.27 2.08 -8.20
C VAL A 24 -7.25 2.77 -6.85
N SER A 25 -7.38 1.99 -5.78
CA SER A 25 -7.27 2.45 -4.41
C SER A 25 -6.29 1.57 -3.65
N TRP A 26 -5.39 2.19 -2.88
CA TRP A 26 -4.37 1.52 -2.10
C TRP A 26 -4.65 1.67 -0.62
N GLN A 27 -4.92 0.57 0.08
CA GLN A 27 -4.96 0.59 1.53
C GLN A 27 -3.54 0.46 2.07
N VAL A 28 -3.12 1.35 2.96
CA VAL A 28 -1.79 1.32 3.56
C VAL A 28 -1.91 1.31 5.07
N VAL A 29 -1.28 0.32 5.70
CA VAL A 29 -1.38 0.10 7.14
C VAL A 29 -0.03 0.12 7.79
N ASN A 30 0.08 0.98 8.81
CA ASN A 30 1.25 1.09 9.65
C ASN A 30 0.94 0.62 11.06
N THR A 31 1.81 -0.24 11.60
CA THR A 31 1.73 -0.72 12.99
C THR A 31 3.07 -0.51 13.70
N GLY A 32 3.10 -0.77 15.02
CA GLY A 32 4.30 -0.68 15.83
C GLY A 32 4.40 0.62 16.64
N GLU A 33 5.24 0.60 17.67
CA GLU A 33 5.34 1.71 18.63
C GLU A 33 5.94 2.97 18.01
N GLU A 34 6.89 2.85 17.07
CA GLU A 34 7.46 4.03 16.40
C GLU A 34 6.39 4.78 15.58
N ALA A 35 5.57 4.05 14.82
CA ALA A 35 4.47 4.64 14.05
C ALA A 35 3.43 5.27 15.00
N LYS A 36 3.13 4.63 16.13
CA LYS A 36 2.20 5.16 17.14
C LYS A 36 2.72 6.43 17.79
N CYS A 37 3.97 6.44 18.27
CA CYS A 37 4.60 7.61 18.87
C CYS A 37 4.69 8.80 17.90
N ALA A 38 4.85 8.53 16.61
CA ALA A 38 4.86 9.55 15.57
C ALA A 38 3.46 10.00 15.11
N GLY A 39 2.37 9.41 15.60
CA GLY A 39 1.02 9.69 15.10
C GLY A 39 0.83 9.26 13.64
N GLN A 40 1.50 8.17 13.24
CA GLN A 40 1.58 7.65 11.87
C GLN A 40 1.12 6.19 11.77
N LEU A 41 0.28 5.74 12.71
CA LEU A 41 -0.59 4.59 12.46
C LEU A 41 -1.49 4.92 11.27
N ARG A 42 -1.60 4.01 10.32
CA ARG A 42 -2.41 4.17 9.12
C ARG A 42 -3.35 2.98 8.97
N GLY A 43 -4.50 3.23 8.36
CA GLY A 43 -5.53 2.24 8.01
C GLY A 43 -6.29 2.60 6.73
N ASP A 44 -6.00 3.77 6.17
CA ASP A 44 -6.83 4.43 5.18
C ASP A 44 -6.48 4.03 3.74
N PHE A 45 -7.32 4.51 2.83
CA PHE A 45 -7.20 4.32 1.40
C PHE A 45 -6.60 5.56 0.73
N TYR A 46 -5.74 5.33 -0.25
CA TYR A 46 -4.99 6.36 -0.96
C TYR A 46 -5.04 6.11 -2.46
N SER A 47 -5.05 7.18 -3.25
CA SER A 47 -4.87 7.06 -4.70
C SER A 47 -3.45 6.57 -5.03
N GLY A 48 -3.32 5.82 -6.12
CA GLY A 48 -2.02 5.51 -6.69
C GLY A 48 -1.51 6.58 -7.64
N GLU A 49 -0.27 6.39 -8.06
CA GLU A 49 0.48 7.22 -9.00
C GLU A 49 0.66 6.49 -10.34
N GLY A 50 1.21 7.21 -11.33
CA GLY A 50 1.56 6.65 -12.63
C GLY A 50 0.33 6.28 -13.48
N ASN A 51 0.55 5.38 -14.45
CA ASN A 51 -0.50 4.96 -15.37
C ASN A 51 -1.64 4.27 -14.62
N TYR A 52 -2.81 4.91 -14.66
CA TYR A 52 -4.06 4.40 -14.08
C TYR A 52 -4.03 4.17 -12.55
N GLY A 53 -3.06 4.74 -11.84
CA GLY A 53 -2.94 4.62 -10.38
C GLY A 53 -2.40 3.27 -9.90
N LEU A 54 -1.74 2.49 -10.76
CA LEU A 54 -1.21 1.15 -10.43
C LEU A 54 0.18 1.16 -9.78
N GLU A 55 0.78 2.33 -9.53
CA GLU A 55 2.00 2.49 -8.73
C GLU A 55 1.66 3.12 -7.37
N ARG A 56 2.36 2.73 -6.30
CA ARG A 56 2.31 3.46 -5.02
C ARG A 56 3.70 3.55 -4.40
N LYS A 57 4.09 4.75 -3.97
CA LYS A 57 5.34 5.00 -3.25
C LYS A 57 5.13 5.04 -1.74
N GLU A 58 5.96 4.33 -1.00
CA GLU A 58 5.99 4.38 0.46
C GLU A 58 7.44 4.45 0.95
N SER A 59 7.64 4.62 2.26
CA SER A 59 8.98 4.73 2.86
C SER A 59 9.09 3.88 4.12
N THR A 60 10.28 3.37 4.41
CA THR A 60 10.51 2.51 5.58
C THR A 60 10.82 3.29 6.86
N LYS A 61 10.06 4.34 7.18
CA LYS A 61 10.41 5.26 8.28
C LYS A 61 10.20 4.70 9.70
N TYR A 62 9.29 3.74 9.87
CA TYR A 62 8.88 3.25 11.18
C TYR A 62 9.12 1.76 11.27
N LYS A 63 9.73 1.31 12.37
CA LYS A 63 9.85 -0.10 12.71
C LYS A 63 8.48 -0.70 12.98
N GLY A 64 8.20 -1.86 12.42
CA GLY A 64 6.91 -2.53 12.58
C GLY A 64 6.61 -3.55 11.50
N THR A 65 5.39 -4.10 11.58
CA THR A 65 4.82 -4.94 10.52
C THR A 65 3.78 -4.12 9.77
N HIS A 66 4.16 -3.63 8.61
CA HIS A 66 3.33 -2.82 7.75
C HIS A 66 2.76 -3.69 6.65
N TRP A 67 1.70 -3.23 6.01
CA TRP A 67 1.21 -3.87 4.82
C TRP A 67 0.51 -2.87 3.91
N ILE A 68 0.42 -3.26 2.64
CA ILE A 68 -0.26 -2.50 1.61
C ILE A 68 -1.08 -3.46 0.76
N GLU A 69 -2.27 -3.02 0.35
CA GLU A 69 -3.16 -3.78 -0.52
C GLU A 69 -3.73 -2.88 -1.62
N CYS A 70 -3.76 -3.41 -2.85
CA CYS A 70 -4.34 -2.73 -4.01
C CYS A 70 -5.75 -3.22 -4.28
N PHE A 71 -6.67 -2.30 -4.55
CA PHE A 71 -8.07 -2.53 -4.90
C PHE A 71 -8.38 -1.93 -6.26
N ILE A 72 -9.04 -2.72 -7.12
CA ILE A 72 -9.57 -2.25 -8.41
C ILE A 72 -11.07 -2.00 -8.25
N ILE A 73 -11.49 -0.76 -8.47
CA ILE A 73 -12.88 -0.32 -8.39
C ILE A 73 -13.43 -0.06 -9.78
N LYS A 74 -14.55 -0.70 -10.13
CA LYS A 74 -15.25 -0.55 -11.39
C LYS A 74 -16.73 -0.33 -11.13
N ASP A 75 -17.31 0.70 -11.77
CA ASP A 75 -18.71 1.09 -11.61
C ASP A 75 -19.13 1.27 -10.14
N GLY A 76 -18.22 1.85 -9.34
CA GLY A 76 -18.42 2.08 -7.90
C GLY A 76 -18.24 0.85 -7.00
N MET A 77 -17.91 -0.32 -7.56
CA MET A 77 -17.74 -1.57 -6.81
C MET A 77 -16.29 -2.08 -6.84
N CYS A 78 -15.83 -2.64 -5.72
CA CYS A 78 -14.55 -3.35 -5.69
C CYS A 78 -14.68 -4.70 -6.43
N VAL A 79 -13.96 -4.85 -7.54
CA VAL A 79 -14.02 -6.05 -8.40
C VAL A 79 -12.78 -6.93 -8.30
N ALA A 80 -11.66 -6.42 -7.77
CA ALA A 80 -10.45 -7.20 -7.51
C ALA A 80 -9.62 -6.59 -6.38
N ARG A 81 -8.83 -7.42 -5.70
CA ARG A 81 -7.86 -7.02 -4.66
C ARG A 81 -6.60 -7.88 -4.72
N SER A 82 -5.45 -7.32 -4.34
CA SER A 82 -4.17 -8.05 -4.40
C SER A 82 -3.93 -9.03 -3.25
N GLY A 83 -4.66 -8.88 -2.14
CA GLY A 83 -4.21 -9.40 -0.85
C GLY A 83 -3.16 -8.48 -0.22
N GLU A 84 -2.96 -8.65 1.08
CA GLU A 84 -1.96 -7.89 1.86
C GLU A 84 -0.54 -8.25 1.41
N PHE A 85 0.24 -7.23 1.02
CA PHE A 85 1.68 -7.36 0.86
C PHE A 85 2.39 -6.89 2.13
N ILE A 86 2.91 -7.83 2.92
CA ILE A 86 3.52 -7.55 4.23
C ILE A 86 4.96 -7.05 4.07
N VAL A 87 5.24 -5.91 4.70
CA VAL A 87 6.55 -5.26 4.78
C VAL A 87 6.97 -5.15 6.25
N LYS A 88 7.94 -5.96 6.66
CA LYS A 88 8.55 -5.85 7.98
C LYS A 88 9.71 -4.86 7.93
N ILE A 89 9.72 -3.88 8.83
CA ILE A 89 10.78 -2.87 8.93
C ILE A 89 11.49 -3.03 10.27
N ASN A 90 12.83 -3.03 10.26
CA ASN A 90 13.69 -3.23 11.43
C ASN A 90 14.37 -1.96 11.93
#